data_AF-K1T3D2-F1
#
_entry.id   AF-K1T3D2-F1
#
_cell.length_a   1.000
_cell.length_b   1.000
_cell.length_c   1.000
_cell.angle_alpha   90.00
_cell.angle_beta   90.00
_cell.angle_gamma   90.00
#
_symmetry.space_group_name_H-M   'P 1'
#
loop_
_entity.id
_entity.type
_entity.pdbx_description
1 polymer ?
#
loop_
_entity_poly.entity_id
_entity_poly.type
_entity_poly.pdbx_seq_one_letter_code
_entity_poly.pdbx_strand_id
1 'polypeptide(L)'
;NSAKKQLCTYPFLLSALSAGIAAFVRIKNPYVWIALVAVSMFGAAFYLTLMWALVADCIDYQEQKTGRREESSIYATYSLFRKIAQGVGAAVVSYAIGATGYNQNLGALEQAPGVSEKIYFVTAFLPFIGAIISFLRCCF
;
A
#
# COMPACT_ATOMS: atom_id res chain seq x y z
N ASN A 1 24.11 -5.43 -7.76
CA ASN A 1 22.83 -5.51 -7.02
C ASN A 1 22.57 -4.36 -6.03
N SER A 2 23.49 -3.41 -5.85
CA SER A 2 23.32 -2.23 -4.96
C SER A 2 22.45 -1.13 -5.56
N ALA A 3 22.52 -0.90 -6.88
CA ALA A 3 21.74 0.15 -7.56
C ALA A 3 20.22 -0.11 -7.53
N LYS A 4 19.77 -1.37 -7.76
CA LYS A 4 18.35 -1.74 -7.67
C LYS A 4 17.81 -1.55 -6.24
N LYS A 5 18.58 -1.88 -5.20
CA LYS A 5 18.22 -1.61 -3.79
C LYS A 5 18.08 -0.11 -3.51
N GLN A 6 19.04 0.72 -3.94
CA GLN A 6 19.00 2.16 -3.72
C GLN A 6 17.86 2.86 -4.47
N LEU A 7 17.54 2.43 -5.70
CA LEU A 7 16.44 2.98 -6.49
C LEU A 7 15.07 2.72 -5.85
N CYS A 8 14.95 1.68 -5.03
CA CYS A 8 13.73 1.41 -4.24
C CYS A 8 13.66 2.28 -2.99
N THR A 9 14.78 2.45 -2.28
CA THR A 9 14.77 3.06 -0.94
C THR A 9 14.30 4.52 -0.96
N TYR A 10 14.69 5.29 -1.99
CA TYR A 10 14.32 6.72 -2.10
C TYR A 10 12.81 6.98 -2.30
N PRO A 11 12.10 6.34 -3.26
CA PRO A 11 10.66 6.55 -3.42
C PRO A 11 9.83 5.96 -2.27
N PHE A 12 10.28 4.86 -1.62
CA PHE A 12 9.59 4.34 -0.43
C PHE A 12 9.77 5.22 0.79
N LEU A 13 10.94 5.85 0.98
CA LEU A 13 11.16 6.86 2.01
C LEU A 13 10.22 8.05 1.81
N LEU A 14 10.12 8.55 0.57
CA LEU A 14 9.23 9.66 0.24
C LEU A 14 7.77 9.32 0.54
N SER A 15 7.33 8.11 0.16
CA SER A 15 5.96 7.63 0.42
C SER A 15 5.67 7.36 1.89
N ALA A 16 6.66 6.87 2.66
CA ALA A 16 6.51 6.64 4.10
C ALA A 16 6.45 7.96 4.88
N LEU A 17 7.26 8.95 4.46
CA LEU A 17 7.20 10.30 5.01
C LEU A 17 5.88 10.99 4.66
N SER A 18 5.41 10.91 3.42
CA SER A 18 4.13 11.53 3.02
C SER A 18 2.93 10.87 3.70
N ALA A 19 2.91 9.54 3.81
CA ALA A 19 1.87 8.82 4.54
C ALA A 19 1.92 9.10 6.05
N GLY A 20 3.11 9.26 6.64
CA GLY A 20 3.28 9.66 8.03
C GLY A 20 2.79 11.08 8.29
N ILE A 21 3.11 12.02 7.41
CA ILE A 21 2.60 13.40 7.49
C ILE A 21 1.07 13.40 7.35
N ALA A 22 0.50 12.62 6.44
CA ALA A 22 -0.95 12.49 6.29
C ALA A 22 -1.63 11.82 7.51
N ALA A 23 -0.93 10.96 8.24
CA ALA A 23 -1.43 10.28 9.44
C ALA A 23 -1.38 11.14 10.70
N PHE A 24 -0.35 11.97 10.87
CA PHE A 24 -0.15 12.78 12.09
C PHE A 24 -0.60 14.24 11.93
N VAL A 25 -0.68 14.79 10.71
CA VAL A 25 -1.18 16.15 10.47
C VAL A 25 -2.66 16.09 10.11
N ARG A 26 -3.50 16.64 10.99
CA ARG A 26 -4.95 16.75 10.76
C ARG A 26 -5.23 17.89 9.78
N ILE A 27 -5.23 17.57 8.49
CA ILE A 27 -5.38 18.55 7.43
C ILE A 27 -6.87 18.89 7.26
N LYS A 28 -7.26 20.08 7.71
CA LYS A 28 -8.63 20.61 7.54
C LYS A 28 -8.94 21.03 6.10
N ASN A 29 -7.92 21.13 5.23
CA ASN A 29 -8.06 21.63 3.87
C ASN A 29 -7.97 20.49 2.83
N PRO A 30 -9.06 20.13 2.13
CA PRO A 30 -9.13 18.93 1.28
C PRO A 30 -8.10 18.92 0.14
N TYR A 31 -7.70 20.08 -0.38
CA TYR A 31 -6.69 20.17 -1.45
C TYR A 31 -5.30 19.70 -1.00
N VAL A 32 -4.92 20.00 0.25
CA VAL A 32 -3.61 19.61 0.81
C VAL A 32 -3.59 18.11 1.10
N TRP A 33 -4.72 17.54 1.50
CA TRP A 33 -4.86 16.09 1.68
C TRP A 33 -4.71 15.34 0.34
N ILE A 34 -5.39 15.80 -0.71
CA ILE A 34 -5.28 15.21 -2.06
C ILE A 34 -3.84 15.30 -2.57
N ALA A 35 -3.15 16.42 -2.36
CA ALA A 35 -1.75 16.57 -2.78
C ALA A 35 -0.82 15.57 -2.07
N LEU A 36 -0.97 15.36 -0.75
CA LEU A 36 -0.18 14.38 0.00
C LEU A 36 -0.49 12.93 -0.39
N VAL A 37 -1.77 12.62 -0.66
CA VAL A 37 -2.16 11.32 -1.19
C VAL A 37 -1.55 11.11 -2.58
N ALA A 38 -1.54 12.14 -3.44
CA ALA A 38 -0.93 12.06 -4.77
C ALA A 38 0.58 11.76 -4.71
N VAL A 39 1.32 12.42 -3.78
CA VAL A 39 2.73 12.11 -3.52
C VAL A 39 2.91 10.68 -2.99
N SER A 40 2.00 10.21 -2.14
CA SER A 40 2.02 8.82 -1.65
C SER A 40 1.73 7.82 -2.77
N MET A 41 0.82 8.15 -3.69
CA MET A 41 0.53 7.32 -4.87
C MET A 41 1.70 7.24 -5.84
N PHE A 42 2.53 8.28 -5.92
CA PHE A 42 3.74 8.26 -6.72
C PHE A 42 4.73 7.18 -6.23
N GLY A 43 4.89 7.02 -4.91
CA GLY A 43 5.67 5.92 -4.35
C GLY A 43 5.07 4.54 -4.61
N ALA A 44 3.73 4.43 -4.56
CA ALA A 44 3.03 3.19 -4.91
C ALA A 44 3.17 2.82 -6.40
N ALA A 45 3.23 3.81 -7.31
CA ALA A 45 3.48 3.58 -8.72
C ALA A 45 4.87 2.98 -8.96
N PHE A 46 5.89 3.51 -8.27
CA PHE A 46 7.24 2.95 -8.30
C PHE A 46 7.29 1.50 -7.79
N TYR A 47 6.55 1.19 -6.71
CA TYR A 47 6.41 -0.19 -6.23
C TYR A 47 5.89 -1.13 -7.31
N LEU A 48 4.80 -0.75 -7.97
CA LEU A 48 4.17 -1.57 -9.00
C LEU A 48 5.15 -1.87 -10.13
N THR A 49 5.88 -0.86 -10.62
CA THR A 49 6.87 -1.05 -11.69
C THR A 49 8.03 -1.95 -11.26
N LEU A 50 8.53 -1.79 -10.03
CA LEU A 50 9.65 -2.57 -9.54
C LEU A 50 9.29 -4.03 -9.27
N MET A 51 8.08 -4.25 -8.80
CA MET A 51 7.52 -5.58 -8.57
C MET A 51 7.45 -6.38 -9.87
N TRP A 52 7.06 -5.76 -10.99
CA TRP A 52 7.11 -6.41 -12.30
C TRP A 52 8.54 -6.72 -12.76
N ALA A 53 9.48 -5.81 -12.52
CA ALA A 53 10.89 -6.05 -12.82
C ALA A 53 11.47 -7.22 -11.99
N LEU A 54 11.09 -7.33 -10.72
CA LEU A 54 11.52 -8.43 -9.84
C LEU A 54 10.95 -9.78 -10.30
N VAL A 55 9.67 -9.81 -10.73
CA VAL A 55 9.06 -11.02 -11.27
C VAL A 55 9.79 -11.48 -12.53
N ALA A 56 10.15 -10.55 -13.43
CA ALA A 56 10.96 -10.86 -14.60
C ALA A 56 12.35 -11.41 -14.22
N ASP A 57 13.07 -10.76 -13.30
CA ASP A 57 14.36 -11.25 -12.79
C ASP A 57 14.24 -12.67 -12.19
N CYS A 58 13.13 -12.99 -11.52
CA CYS A 58 12.89 -14.33 -10.97
C CYS A 58 12.63 -15.38 -12.05
N ILE A 59 11.94 -15.02 -13.13
CA ILE A 59 11.70 -15.89 -14.29
C ILE A 59 13.04 -16.21 -14.97
N ASP A 60 13.85 -15.18 -15.24
CA ASP A 60 15.18 -15.36 -15.86
C ASP A 60 16.10 -16.23 -14.98
N TYR A 61 16.08 -16.03 -13.66
CA TYR A 61 16.87 -16.84 -12.74
C TYR A 61 16.41 -18.31 -12.67
N GLN A 62 15.11 -18.56 -12.78
CA GLN A 62 14.58 -19.92 -12.87
C GLN A 62 15.00 -20.58 -14.19
N GLU A 63 14.90 -19.88 -15.31
CA GLU A 63 15.32 -20.37 -16.62
C GLU A 63 16.82 -20.72 -16.64
N GLN A 64 17.68 -19.87 -16.05
CA GLN A 64 19.11 -20.14 -15.94
C GLN A 64 19.44 -21.40 -15.13
N LYS A 65 18.65 -21.72 -14.10
CA LYS A 65 18.91 -22.88 -13.23
C LYS A 65 18.33 -24.19 -13.75
N THR A 66 17.16 -24.16 -14.38
CA THR A 66 16.43 -25.37 -14.78
C THR A 66 16.48 -25.63 -16.28
N GLY A 67 16.87 -24.64 -17.09
CA GLY A 67 16.88 -24.74 -18.55
C GLY A 67 15.50 -24.92 -19.17
N ARG A 68 14.42 -24.78 -18.38
CA ARG A 68 13.02 -24.92 -18.82
C ARG A 68 12.27 -23.61 -18.57
N ARG A 69 11.54 -23.19 -19.58
CA ARG A 69 10.83 -21.91 -19.61
C ARG A 69 9.42 -22.08 -19.05
N GLU A 70 9.26 -21.87 -17.74
CA GLU A 70 7.99 -22.04 -16.99
C GLU A 70 7.39 -20.68 -16.56
N GLU A 71 7.35 -19.70 -17.47
CA GLU A 71 6.95 -18.31 -17.18
C GLU A 71 5.50 -18.20 -16.67
N SER A 72 4.61 -19.02 -17.25
CA SER A 72 3.17 -18.99 -16.96
C SER A 72 2.85 -19.47 -15.55
N SER A 73 3.54 -20.50 -15.06
CA SER A 73 3.36 -21.05 -13.72
C SER A 73 3.79 -20.04 -12.64
N ILE A 74 4.97 -19.44 -12.81
CA ILE A 74 5.51 -18.43 -11.88
C ILE A 74 4.58 -17.21 -11.81
N TYR A 75 4.14 -16.72 -12.97
CA TYR A 75 3.23 -15.58 -13.05
C TYR A 75 1.85 -15.91 -12.44
N ALA A 76 1.32 -17.11 -12.66
CA ALA A 76 0.06 -17.56 -12.09
C ALA A 76 0.11 -17.60 -10.56
N THR A 77 1.14 -18.22 -9.98
CA THR A 77 1.35 -18.26 -8.53
C THR A 77 1.47 -16.86 -7.94
N TYR A 78 2.27 -15.98 -8.57
CA TYR A 78 2.40 -14.59 -8.15
C TYR A 78 1.03 -13.87 -8.14
N SER A 79 0.25 -14.01 -9.20
CA SER A 79 -1.07 -13.36 -9.32
C SER A 79 -2.09 -13.89 -8.30
N LEU A 80 -2.02 -15.17 -7.93
CA LEU A 80 -2.87 -15.79 -6.92
C LEU A 80 -2.62 -15.17 -5.54
N PHE A 81 -1.37 -15.14 -5.10
CA PHE A 81 -1.01 -14.54 -3.81
C PHE A 81 -1.37 -13.06 -3.76
N ARG A 82 -1.19 -12.33 -4.86
CA ARG A 82 -1.60 -10.91 -4.95
C ARG A 82 -3.11 -10.74 -4.71
N LYS A 83 -3.95 -11.58 -5.33
CA LYS A 83 -5.41 -11.51 -5.14
C LYS A 83 -5.82 -11.86 -3.70
N ILE A 84 -5.19 -12.87 -3.12
CA ILE A 84 -5.43 -13.25 -1.71
C ILE A 84 -5.07 -12.08 -0.79
N ALA A 85 -3.88 -11.49 -0.97
CA ALA A 85 -3.43 -10.35 -0.18
C ALA A 85 -4.37 -9.13 -0.30
N GLN A 86 -4.85 -8.84 -1.52
CA GLN A 86 -5.82 -7.75 -1.74
C GLN A 86 -7.17 -8.04 -1.07
N GLY A 87 -7.66 -9.27 -1.14
CA GLY A 87 -8.91 -9.68 -0.48
C GLY A 87 -8.81 -9.58 1.04
N VAL A 88 -7.73 -10.11 1.63
CA VAL A 88 -7.47 -10.02 3.07
C VAL A 88 -7.29 -8.57 3.51
N GLY A 89 -6.54 -7.76 2.75
CA GLY A 89 -6.36 -6.34 3.01
C GLY A 89 -7.69 -5.58 3.03
N ALA A 90 -8.53 -5.78 2.01
CA ALA A 90 -9.85 -5.16 1.92
C ALA A 90 -10.79 -5.59 3.07
N ALA A 91 -10.73 -6.85 3.48
CA ALA A 91 -11.50 -7.36 4.62
C ALA A 91 -11.07 -6.69 5.94
N VAL A 92 -9.76 -6.57 6.19
CA VAL A 92 -9.23 -5.90 7.38
C VAL A 92 -9.60 -4.43 7.41
N VAL A 93 -9.48 -3.73 6.27
CA VAL A 93 -9.90 -2.31 6.16
C VAL A 93 -11.39 -2.17 6.46
N SER A 94 -12.23 -3.01 5.85
CA SER A 94 -13.69 -2.97 6.02
C SER A 94 -14.09 -3.25 7.47
N TYR A 95 -13.45 -4.23 8.11
CA TYR A 95 -13.69 -4.54 9.51
C TYR A 95 -13.27 -3.39 10.43
N ALA A 96 -12.12 -2.78 10.18
CA ALA A 96 -11.65 -1.63 10.95
C ALA A 96 -12.60 -0.43 10.84
N ILE A 97 -13.16 -0.15 9.66
CA ILE A 97 -14.17 0.89 9.47
C ILE A 97 -15.48 0.52 10.19
N GLY A 98 -15.96 -0.72 10.08
CA GLY A 98 -17.14 -1.19 10.80
C GLY A 98 -17.02 -1.04 12.32
N ALA A 99 -15.83 -1.32 12.88
CA ALA A 99 -15.55 -1.18 14.31
C ALA A 99 -15.54 0.29 14.80
N THR A 100 -15.45 1.28 13.91
CA THR A 100 -15.55 2.72 14.29
C THR A 100 -16.97 3.18 14.62
N GLY A 101 -17.98 2.31 14.47
CA GLY A 101 -19.39 2.67 14.67
C GLY A 101 -19.99 3.39 13.47
N TYR A 102 -19.37 3.27 12.28
CA TYR A 102 -19.92 3.80 11.04
C TYR A 102 -21.23 3.07 10.70
N ASN A 103 -22.33 3.82 10.63
CA ASN A 103 -23.63 3.30 10.24
C ASN A 103 -24.01 3.85 8.86
N GLN A 104 -23.99 2.97 7.86
CA GLN A 104 -24.31 3.26 6.47
C GLN A 104 -25.77 3.70 6.23
N ASN A 105 -26.68 3.43 7.18
CA ASN A 105 -28.10 3.77 7.08
C ASN A 105 -28.44 5.17 7.63
N LEU A 106 -27.51 5.83 8.33
CA LEU A 106 -27.72 7.19 8.84
C LEU A 106 -27.12 8.21 7.89
N GLY A 107 -27.80 9.34 7.69
CA GLY A 107 -27.24 10.45 6.92
C GLY A 107 -25.99 11.02 7.59
N ALA A 108 -25.14 11.70 6.81
CA ALA A 108 -23.88 12.29 7.32
C ALA A 108 -24.07 13.25 8.52
N LEU A 109 -25.28 13.80 8.70
CA LEU A 109 -25.67 14.68 9.81
C LEU A 109 -26.18 13.95 11.05
N GLU A 110 -26.58 12.67 10.94
CA GLU A 110 -27.12 11.86 12.04
C GLU A 110 -26.08 10.90 12.65
N GLN A 111 -24.88 10.81 12.07
CA GLN A 111 -23.78 10.04 12.63
C GLN A 111 -23.27 10.65 13.93
N ALA A 112 -22.93 9.80 14.90
CA ALA A 112 -22.48 10.22 16.22
C ALA A 112 -21.25 11.17 16.15
N PRO A 113 -21.20 12.21 17.00
CA PRO A 113 -20.10 13.17 17.01
C PRO A 113 -18.78 12.43 17.32
N GLY A 114 -17.85 12.47 16.38
CA GLY A 114 -16.54 11.81 16.48
C GLY A 114 -16.31 10.63 15.53
N VAL A 115 -17.33 10.08 14.87
CA VAL A 115 -17.16 8.99 13.90
C VAL A 115 -16.30 9.42 12.71
N SER A 116 -16.48 10.65 12.20
CA SER A 116 -15.65 11.21 11.12
C SER A 116 -14.17 11.30 11.50
N GLU A 117 -13.88 11.57 12.77
CA GLU A 117 -12.51 11.61 13.29
C GLU A 117 -11.90 10.22 13.42
N LYS A 118 -12.69 9.23 13.88
CA LYS A 118 -12.26 7.83 13.95
C LYS A 118 -12.03 7.24 12.57
N ILE A 119 -12.86 7.56 11.58
CA ILE A 119 -12.67 7.13 10.19
C ILE A 119 -11.41 7.77 9.59
N TYR A 120 -11.19 9.07 9.82
CA TYR A 120 -9.97 9.73 9.35
C TYR A 120 -8.71 9.10 9.97
N PHE A 121 -8.74 8.78 11.26
CA PHE A 121 -7.64 8.10 11.94
C PHE A 121 -7.42 6.68 11.38
N VAL A 122 -8.47 5.88 11.21
CA VAL A 122 -8.35 4.51 10.65
C VAL A 122 -7.83 4.54 9.22
N THR A 123 -8.36 5.44 8.38
CA THR A 123 -7.97 5.53 6.96
C THR A 123 -6.57 6.10 6.75
N ALA A 124 -6.01 6.86 7.70
CA ALA A 124 -4.64 7.36 7.62
C ALA A 124 -3.63 6.43 8.34
N PHE A 125 -4.03 5.76 9.42
CA PHE A 125 -3.16 4.87 10.19
C PHE A 125 -2.89 3.54 9.49
N LEU A 126 -3.89 2.99 8.81
CA LEU A 126 -3.76 1.73 8.09
C LEU A 126 -2.77 1.78 6.90
N PRO A 127 -2.82 2.79 6.00
CA PRO A 127 -1.79 2.95 4.97
C PRO A 127 -0.43 3.34 5.55
N PHE A 128 -0.38 4.01 6.71
CA PHE A 128 0.88 4.30 7.40
C PHE A 128 1.60 3.03 7.86
N ILE A 129 0.89 2.07 8.46
CA ILE A 129 1.46 0.75 8.79
C ILE A 129 1.95 0.05 7.52
N GLY A 130 1.16 0.07 6.45
CA GLY A 130 1.55 -0.50 5.15
C GLY A 130 2.83 0.13 4.57
N ALA A 131 2.97 1.45 4.70
CA ALA A 131 4.15 2.19 4.26
C ALA A 131 5.40 1.86 5.11
N ILE A 132 5.25 1.71 6.43
CA ILE A 132 6.35 1.28 7.33
C ILE A 132 6.82 -0.13 6.96
N ILE A 133 5.89 -1.08 6.77
CA ILE A 133 6.23 -2.46 6.41
C ILE A 133 6.97 -2.49 5.07
N SER A 134 6.52 -1.69 4.10
CA SER A 134 7.15 -1.58 2.78
C SER A 134 8.56 -0.99 2.88
N PHE A 135 8.75 0.03 3.71
CA PHE A 135 10.06 0.61 3.99
C PHE A 135 11.01 -0.40 4.65
N LEU A 136 10.54 -1.11 5.68
CA LEU A 136 11.35 -2.12 6.39
C LEU A 136 11.77 -3.27 5.48
N ARG A 137 10.89 -3.71 4.57
CA ARG A 137 11.18 -4.72 3.54
C ARG A 137 12.24 -4.25 2.53
N CYS A 138 12.35 -2.95 2.31
CA CYS A 138 13.33 -2.39 1.39
C CYS A 138 14.72 -2.23 2.04
N CYS A 139 14.76 -2.06 3.36
CA CYS A 139 16.00 -1.80 4.10
C CYS A 139 16.79 -3.08 4.42
N PHE A 140 16.10 -4.22 4.57
CA PHE A 140 16.71 -5.55 4.79
C PHE A 140 16.69 -6.36 3.48
#